data_AF-A0A497J040-F1
#
_entry.id   AF-A0A497J040-F1
#
_cell.length_a   1.000
_cell.length_b   1.000
_cell.length_c   1.000
_cell.angle_alpha   90.00
_cell.angle_beta   90.00
_cell.angle_gamma   90.00
#
_symmetry.space_group_name_H-M   'P 1'
#
loop_
_entity.id
_entity.type
_entity.pdbx_description
1 polymer ?
#
loop_
_entity_poly.entity_id
_entity_poly.type
_entity_poly.pdbx_seq_one_letter_code
_entity_poly.pdbx_strand_id
1 'polypeptide(L)'
;MLEEEPTTGEKLVLKFIKELHAKDKRVRVLDLIKLVEKGTGMGHKEIMEAITGLEKKGFIRLADGQDIGVKEEREPIKYPKEIVELKTKIERLKNLIMKMT
;
A
#
# COMPACT_ATOMS: atom_id res chain seq x y z
N MET A 1 18.18 -23.23 -5.71
CA MET A 1 17.33 -22.13 -5.21
C MET A 1 17.46 -22.16 -3.71
N LEU A 2 18.09 -21.15 -3.11
CA LEU A 2 18.23 -21.06 -1.65
C LEU A 2 16.87 -20.60 -1.11
N GLU A 3 16.14 -21.50 -0.46
CA GLU A 3 14.97 -21.11 0.34
C GLU A 3 15.50 -20.34 1.56
N GLU A 4 15.58 -19.02 1.45
CA GLU A 4 15.96 -18.19 2.58
C GLU A 4 14.88 -18.28 3.66
N GLU A 5 15.24 -18.88 4.80
CA GLU A 5 14.35 -18.92 5.94
C GLU A 5 13.95 -17.49 6.40
N PRO A 6 12.72 -17.31 6.89
CA PRO A 6 12.30 -16.04 7.45
C PRO A 6 13.06 -15.77 8.76
N THR A 7 13.53 -14.54 8.91
CA THR A 7 14.15 -14.01 10.13
C THR A 7 13.16 -14.01 11.30
N THR A 8 13.64 -13.80 12.53
CA THR A 8 12.77 -13.73 13.72
C THR A 8 11.69 -12.65 13.59
N GLY A 9 12.03 -11.48 13.03
CA GLY A 9 11.07 -10.39 12.77
C GLY A 9 10.04 -10.77 11.71
N GLU A 10 10.48 -11.39 10.61
CA GLU A 10 9.59 -11.90 9.57
C GLU A 10 8.66 -13.00 10.09
N LYS A 11 9.15 -13.92 10.95
CA LYS A 11 8.34 -14.97 11.58
C LYS A 11 7.23 -14.37 12.47
N LEU A 12 7.54 -13.30 13.21
CA LEU A 12 6.56 -12.59 14.02
C LEU A 12 5.47 -11.94 13.15
N VAL A 13 5.87 -11.16 12.15
CA VAL A 13 4.93 -10.52 11.22
C VAL A 13 4.07 -11.56 10.50
N LEU A 14 4.68 -12.66 10.03
CA LEU A 14 3.97 -13.74 9.36
C LEU A 14 2.92 -14.41 10.27
N LYS A 15 3.18 -14.52 11.58
CA LYS A 15 2.20 -15.04 12.55
C LYS A 15 0.96 -14.15 12.62
N PHE A 16 1.14 -12.83 12.68
CA PHE A 16 0.03 -11.87 12.67
C PHE A 16 -0.73 -11.88 11.34
N ILE A 17 -0.03 -11.99 10.20
CA ILE A 17 -0.65 -12.13 8.88
C ILE A 17 -1.54 -13.38 8.85
N LYS A 18 -1.05 -14.53 9.32
CA LYS A 18 -1.83 -15.78 9.37
C LYS A 18 -3.05 -15.66 10.27
N GLU A 19 -2.92 -15.03 11.44
CA GLU A 19 -4.05 -14.83 12.36
C GLU A 19 -5.13 -13.93 11.74
N LEU A 20 -4.73 -12.84 11.09
CA LEU A 20 -5.66 -11.95 10.41
C LEU A 20 -6.30 -12.62 9.20
N HIS A 21 -5.52 -13.36 8.41
CA HIS A 21 -6.02 -14.10 7.26
C HIS A 21 -7.01 -15.21 7.65
N ALA A 22 -6.87 -15.79 8.85
CA ALA A 22 -7.82 -16.77 9.38
C ALA A 22 -9.16 -16.15 9.78
N LYS A 23 -9.16 -14.89 10.25
CA LYS A 23 -10.36 -14.14 10.61
C LYS A 23 -11.04 -13.54 9.38
N ASP A 24 -10.25 -13.02 8.47
CA ASP A 24 -10.71 -12.35 7.26
C ASP A 24 -9.81 -12.75 6.09
N LYS A 25 -10.37 -13.24 4.98
CA LYS A 25 -9.58 -13.78 3.86
C LYS A 25 -8.68 -12.73 3.19
N ARG A 26 -8.83 -11.46 3.56
CA ARG A 26 -8.04 -10.34 3.05
C ARG A 26 -7.60 -9.47 4.22
N VAL A 27 -6.30 -9.16 4.26
CA VAL A 27 -5.71 -8.34 5.31
C VAL A 27 -5.21 -7.05 4.68
N ARG A 28 -5.71 -5.91 5.16
CA ARG A 28 -5.16 -4.61 4.75
C ARG A 28 -3.81 -4.40 5.43
N VAL A 29 -2.83 -3.95 4.67
CA VAL A 29 -1.46 -3.72 5.17
C VAL A 29 -1.46 -2.72 6.33
N LEU A 30 -2.27 -1.66 6.26
CA LEU A 30 -2.36 -0.66 7.35
C LEU A 30 -2.89 -1.25 8.67
N ASP A 31 -3.87 -2.16 8.60
CA ASP A 31 -4.44 -2.79 9.79
C ASP A 31 -3.46 -3.79 10.40
N LEU A 32 -2.73 -4.52 9.55
CA LEU A 32 -1.63 -5.39 9.96
C LEU A 32 -0.55 -4.61 10.69
N ILE A 33 -0.08 -3.47 10.14
CA ILE A 33 1.01 -2.71 10.77
C ILE A 33 0.58 -2.20 12.14
N LYS A 34 -0.63 -1.64 12.27
CA LYS A 34 -1.16 -1.17 13.57
C LYS A 34 -1.21 -2.29 14.61
N LEU A 35 -1.58 -3.50 14.20
CA LEU A 35 -1.68 -4.64 15.10
C LEU A 35 -0.31 -5.19 15.51
N VAL A 36 0.62 -5.29 14.56
CA VAL A 36 2.00 -5.71 14.86
C VAL A 36 2.67 -4.68 15.76
N GLU A 37 2.57 -3.39 15.44
CA GLU A 37 3.13 -2.30 16.25
C GLU A 37 2.60 -2.34 17.69
N LYS A 38 1.29 -2.56 17.88
CA LYS A 38 0.69 -2.72 19.22
C LYS A 38 1.11 -4.01 19.92
N GLY A 39 1.31 -5.11 19.18
CA GLY A 39 1.58 -6.43 19.73
C GLY A 39 3.05 -6.74 20.02
N THR A 40 3.97 -6.12 19.29
CA THR A 40 5.41 -6.39 19.38
C THR A 40 6.24 -5.15 19.73
N GLY A 41 5.67 -3.94 19.60
CA GLY A 41 6.42 -2.68 19.77
C GLY A 41 7.40 -2.37 18.63
N MET A 42 7.36 -3.14 17.53
CA MET A 42 8.22 -2.90 16.37
C MET A 42 7.86 -1.59 15.66
N GLY A 43 8.87 -0.91 15.13
CA GLY A 43 8.67 0.32 14.39
C GLY A 43 8.00 0.07 13.03
N HIS A 44 7.22 1.04 12.56
CA HIS A 44 6.54 0.99 11.25
C HIS A 44 7.47 0.61 10.10
N LYS A 45 8.72 1.11 10.11
CA LYS A 45 9.74 0.83 9.10
C LYS A 45 10.20 -0.63 9.14
N GLU A 46 10.45 -1.18 10.32
CA GLU A 46 10.89 -2.58 10.50
C GLU A 46 9.80 -3.56 10.08
N ILE A 47 8.54 -3.22 10.38
CA ILE A 47 7.38 -4.02 9.96
C ILE A 47 7.27 -4.03 8.44
N MET A 48 7.42 -2.87 7.79
CA MET A 48 7.40 -2.78 6.32
C MET A 48 8.56 -3.53 5.66
N GLU A 49 9.76 -3.47 6.23
CA GLU A 49 10.91 -4.25 5.77
C GLU A 49 10.65 -5.76 5.87
N ALA A 50 10.06 -6.21 6.99
CA ALA A 50 9.69 -7.61 7.18
C ALA A 50 8.58 -8.06 6.21
N ILE A 51 7.56 -7.24 5.95
CA ILE A 51 6.52 -7.52 4.95
C ILE A 51 7.15 -7.66 3.56
N THR A 52 8.03 -6.73 3.18
CA THR A 52 8.72 -6.76 1.88
C THR A 52 9.64 -7.97 1.76
N GLY A 53 10.32 -8.35 2.84
CA GLY A 53 11.17 -9.55 2.89
C GLY A 53 10.35 -10.84 2.73
N LEU A 54 9.22 -10.94 3.44
CA LEU A 54 8.27 -12.05 3.31
C LEU A 54 7.69 -12.18 1.90
N GLU A 55 7.41 -11.07 1.22
CA GLU A 55 6.94 -11.06 -0.16
C GLU A 55 8.02 -11.55 -1.13
N LYS A 56 9.24 -11.01 -1.03
CA LYS A 56 10.37 -11.44 -1.88
C LYS A 56 10.68 -12.93 -1.74
N LYS A 57 10.52 -13.47 -0.53
CA LYS A 57 10.68 -14.90 -0.21
C LYS A 57 9.46 -15.75 -0.60
N GLY A 58 8.37 -15.14 -1.05
CA GLY A 58 7.16 -15.84 -1.51
C GLY A 58 6.24 -16.37 -0.40
N PHE A 59 6.43 -15.94 0.86
CA PHE A 59 5.55 -16.34 1.97
C PHE A 59 4.19 -15.64 1.92
N ILE A 60 4.16 -14.43 1.38
CA ILE A 60 2.96 -13.61 1.21
C ILE A 60 2.99 -12.99 -0.19
N ARG A 61 1.82 -12.54 -0.66
CA ARG A 61 1.69 -11.77 -1.89
C ARG A 61 0.93 -10.50 -1.57
N LEU A 62 1.54 -9.34 -1.80
CA LEU A 62 0.80 -8.09 -1.77
C LEU A 62 -0.03 -8.01 -3.06
N ALA A 63 -1.31 -7.74 -2.91
CA ALA A 63 -2.20 -7.52 -4.04
C ALA A 63 -2.56 -6.04 -4.06
N ASP A 64 -2.33 -5.39 -5.20
CA ASP A 64 -2.87 -4.05 -5.41
C ASP A 64 -4.39 -4.16 -5.57
N GLY A 65 -5.14 -3.12 -5.17
CA GLY A 65 -6.62 -3.14 -5.20
C GLY A 65 -7.22 -3.55 -6.56
N GLN A 66 -6.45 -3.40 -7.65
CA GLN A 66 -6.81 -3.84 -9.00
C GLN A 66 -6.73 -5.37 -9.21
N ASP A 67 -5.80 -6.08 -8.58
CA ASP A 67 -5.61 -7.53 -8.76
C ASP A 67 -6.72 -8.36 -8.12
N ILE A 68 -7.45 -7.79 -7.15
CA ILE A 68 -8.41 -8.50 -6.31
C ILE A 68 -9.86 -8.41 -6.82
N GLY A 69 -10.05 -7.91 -8.05
CA GLY A 69 -11.36 -7.73 -8.68
C GLY A 69 -12.22 -6.65 -8.00
N VAL A 70 -11.64 -5.89 -7.07
CA VAL A 70 -12.32 -4.77 -6.43
C VAL A 70 -12.14 -3.59 -7.36
N LYS A 71 -13.15 -3.33 -8.21
CA LYS A 71 -13.38 -1.94 -8.63
C LYS A 71 -13.72 -1.19 -7.33
N GLU A 72 -12.69 -0.68 -6.65
CA GLU A 72 -12.92 0.45 -5.78
C GLU A 72 -13.50 1.52 -6.71
N GLU A 73 -14.82 1.71 -6.67
CA GLU A 73 -15.41 2.98 -7.04
C GLU A 73 -14.80 3.99 -6.07
N ARG A 74 -13.58 4.43 -6.38
CA ARG A 74 -13.00 5.60 -5.76
C ARG A 74 -13.95 6.71 -6.14
N GLU A 75 -14.75 7.16 -5.18
CA GLU A 75 -15.48 8.40 -5.35
C GLU A 75 -14.48 9.43 -5.85
N PRO A 76 -14.72 10.05 -7.02
CA PRO A 76 -13.78 10.98 -7.59
C PRO A 76 -13.54 12.06 -6.55
N ILE A 77 -12.27 12.25 -6.18
CA ILE A 77 -11.85 13.28 -5.23
C ILE A 77 -12.42 14.60 -5.77
N LYS A 78 -13.47 15.11 -5.11
CA LYS A 78 -14.03 16.42 -5.42
C LYS A 78 -13.03 17.45 -4.91
N TYR A 79 -12.15 17.86 -5.80
CA TYR A 79 -11.26 18.98 -5.55
C TYR A 79 -12.10 20.25 -5.28
N PRO A 80 -11.73 21.05 -4.26
CA PRO A 80 -12.28 22.39 -4.06
C PRO A 80 -12.21 23.19 -5.37
N LYS A 81 -13.18 24.09 -5.58
CA LYS A 81 -13.30 24.89 -6.83
C LYS A 81 -11.98 25.58 -7.21
N GLU A 82 -11.24 26.05 -6.23
CA GLU A 82 -9.93 26.70 -6.38
C GLU A 82 -8.90 25.82 -7.10
N ILE A 83 -8.85 24.52 -6.78
CA ILE A 83 -7.91 23.57 -7.41
C ILE A 83 -8.33 23.29 -8.86
N VAL A 84 -9.64 23.21 -9.13
CA VAL A 84 -10.17 23.02 -10.49
C VAL A 84 -9.87 24.24 -11.37
N GLU A 85 -10.00 25.45 -10.82
CA GLU A 85 -9.65 26.69 -11.50
C GLU A 85 -8.14 26.79 -11.77
N LEU A 86 -7.31 26.42 -10.80
CA LEU A 86 -5.86 26.35 -10.96
C LEU A 86 -5.46 25.40 -12.09
N LYS A 87 -6.04 24.20 -12.13
CA LYS A 87 -5.81 23.22 -13.21
C LYS A 87 -6.16 23.82 -14.58
N THR A 88 -7.29 24.53 -14.66
CA THR A 88 -7.73 25.17 -15.90
C THR A 88 -6.77 26.29 -16.34
N LYS A 89 -6.26 27.09 -15.41
CA LYS A 89 -5.28 28.15 -15.69
C LYS A 89 -3.95 27.57 -16.18
N ILE A 90 -3.47 26.50 -15.55
CA ILE A 90 -2.25 25.79 -15.96
C ILE A 90 -2.39 25.22 -17.37
N GLU A 91 -3.53 24.60 -17.70
CA GLU A 91 -3.78 24.04 -19.03
C GLU A 91 -3.78 25.13 -20.11
N ARG A 92 -4.38 26.30 -19.81
CA ARG A 92 -4.38 27.45 -20.72
C ARG A 92 -2.96 27.99 -20.95
N LEU A 93 -2.16 28.10 -19.89
CA LEU A 93 -0.76 28.51 -20.00
C LEU A 93 0.07 27.53 -20.84
N LYS A 94 -0.12 26.23 -20.62
CA LYS A 94 0.55 25.19 -21.41
C LYS A 94 0.20 25.29 -22.89
N ASN A 95 -1.08 25.49 -23.21
CA ASN A 95 -1.54 25.68 -24.58
C ASN A 95 -1.05 26.98 -25.23
N LEU A 96 -0.87 28.05 -24.44
CA LEU A 96 -0.27 29.30 -24.91
C LEU A 96 1.21 29.13 -25.24
N ILE A 97 1.97 28.47 -24.36
CA ILE A 97 3.39 28.16 -24.60
C ILE A 97 3.54 27.32 -25.87
N MET A 98 2.72 26.27 -26.02
CA MET A 98 2.73 25.41 -27.22
C MET A 98 2.35 26.12 -28.53
N LYS A 99 1.68 27.29 -28.48
CA LYS A 99 1.35 28.09 -29.67
C LYS A 99 2.43 29.11 -30.02
N MET A 100 3.33 29.41 -29.08
CA MET A 100 4.46 30.33 -29.28
C MET A 100 5.76 29.59 -29.63
N THR A 101 5.76 28.26 -29.55
CA THR A 101 6.80 27.36 -30.08
C THR A 101 6.35 26.79 -31.41
#